data_AF-A0A957IQD0-F1
#
_entry.id   AF-A0A957IQD0-F1
#
_cell.length_a   1.000
_cell.length_b   1.000
_cell.length_c   1.000
_cell.angle_alpha   90.00
_cell.angle_beta   90.00
_cell.angle_gamma   90.00
#
_symmetry.space_group_name_H-M   'P 1'
#
loop_
_entity.id
_entity.type
_entity.pdbx_description
1 polymer ?
#
loop_
_entity_poly.entity_id
_entity_poly.type
_entity_poly.pdbx_seq_one_letter_code
_entity_poly.pdbx_strand_id
1 'polypeptide(L)'
;MKFHLFVQRLTRNGRFLPLLITLIFIGVLFLPYYLGYTFVPSGQAFTGILMNPEDSQTYFAKMLQGYDGQWLYTIPFTAEPHEPALVGVFYVWLGQVARLTGLSLTAVWHLSRIIAQIILSLTTYWFVAAFTKEGSERWTAYLLALFGSGLGWVLFLWGQPYWLDAFPVDF
;
A
#
# COMPACT_ATOMS: atom_id res chain seq x y z
N MET A 1 28.30 17.96 -11.03
CA MET A 1 27.65 18.90 -11.98
C MET A 1 26.55 18.27 -12.86
N LYS A 2 26.70 17.03 -13.37
CA LYS A 2 25.69 16.38 -14.25
C LYS A 2 24.37 15.97 -13.56
N PHE A 3 24.40 15.55 -12.30
CA PHE A 3 23.18 15.16 -11.55
C PHE A 3 22.24 16.35 -11.27
N HIS A 4 22.80 17.51 -10.94
CA HIS A 4 22.03 18.72 -10.66
C HIS A 4 21.31 19.26 -11.91
N LEU A 5 21.98 19.20 -13.07
CA LEU A 5 21.39 19.56 -14.36
C LEU A 5 20.32 18.56 -14.82
N PHE A 6 20.47 17.28 -14.48
CA PHE A 6 19.46 16.25 -14.75
C PHE A 6 18.17 16.49 -13.94
N VAL A 7 18.30 16.80 -12.65
CA VAL A 7 17.17 17.19 -11.78
C VAL A 7 16.50 18.46 -12.30
N GLN A 8 17.26 19.48 -12.67
CA GLN A 8 16.70 20.72 -13.24
C GLN A 8 15.95 20.51 -14.57
N ARG A 9 16.41 19.59 -15.43
CA ARG A 9 15.74 19.29 -16.72
C ARG A 9 14.41 18.56 -16.54
N LEU A 10 14.26 17.76 -15.48
CA LEU A 10 12.98 17.12 -15.11
C LEU A 10 11.95 18.13 -14.57
N THR A 11 12.40 19.19 -13.91
CA THR A 11 11.53 20.12 -13.18
C THR A 11 10.72 21.09 -14.04
N ARG A 12 11.01 21.27 -15.34
CA ARG A 12 10.54 22.48 -16.02
C ARG A 12 9.09 22.43 -16.55
N ASN A 13 8.52 21.29 -16.96
CA ASN A 13 7.13 21.23 -17.49
C ASN A 13 6.34 19.92 -17.23
N GLY A 14 6.86 18.93 -16.50
CA GLY A 14 6.21 17.61 -16.31
C GLY A 14 6.14 17.11 -14.87
N ARG A 15 6.52 17.92 -13.87
CA ARG A 15 6.68 17.48 -12.47
C ARG A 15 5.37 17.10 -11.77
N PHE A 16 4.26 17.71 -12.19
CA PHE A 16 2.96 17.53 -11.53
C PHE A 16 2.19 16.33 -12.08
N LEU A 17 2.49 15.89 -13.31
CA LEU A 17 1.73 14.83 -13.94
C LEU A 17 1.91 13.46 -13.25
N PRO A 18 3.14 13.03 -12.87
CA PRO A 18 3.30 11.79 -12.10
C PRO A 18 2.58 11.85 -10.75
N LEU A 19 2.64 13.00 -10.09
CA LEU A 19 1.93 13.23 -8.84
C LEU A 19 0.42 13.18 -9.03
N LEU A 20 -0.12 13.83 -10.06
CA LEU A 20 -1.55 13.80 -10.38
C LEU A 20 -2.03 12.37 -10.67
N ILE A 21 -1.29 11.62 -11.49
CA ILE A 21 -1.57 10.21 -11.77
C ILE A 21 -1.57 9.40 -10.47
N THR A 22 -0.59 9.64 -9.60
CA THR A 22 -0.49 8.97 -8.31
C THR A 22 -1.69 9.28 -7.41
N LEU A 23 -2.14 10.55 -7.36
CA LEU A 23 -3.31 10.94 -6.58
C LEU A 23 -4.62 10.34 -7.13
N ILE A 24 -4.79 10.32 -8.46
CA ILE A 24 -5.91 9.65 -9.11
C ILE A 24 -5.89 8.16 -8.76
N PHE A 25 -4.73 7.52 -8.86
CA PHE A 25 -4.59 6.10 -8.57
C PHE A 25 -4.90 5.78 -7.11
N ILE A 26 -4.43 6.58 -6.16
CA ILE A 26 -4.82 6.47 -4.75
C ILE A 26 -6.34 6.60 -4.61
N GLY A 27 -6.96 7.60 -5.25
CA GLY A 27 -8.42 7.76 -5.21
C GLY A 27 -9.17 6.51 -5.68
N VAL A 28 -8.73 5.92 -6.79
CA VAL A 28 -9.31 4.67 -7.33
C VAL A 28 -9.11 3.50 -6.36
N LEU A 29 -7.90 3.33 -5.81
CA LEU A 29 -7.60 2.25 -4.86
C LEU A 29 -8.34 2.38 -3.53
N PHE A 30 -8.64 3.60 -3.09
CA PHE A 30 -9.34 3.87 -1.84
C PHE A 30 -10.87 3.91 -1.99
N LEU A 31 -11.38 4.03 -3.22
CA LEU A 31 -12.82 3.97 -3.50
C LEU A 31 -13.51 2.75 -2.86
N PRO A 32 -13.05 1.50 -3.05
CA PRO A 32 -13.75 0.36 -2.47
C PRO A 32 -13.70 0.34 -0.94
N TYR A 33 -12.68 0.94 -0.30
CA TYR A 33 -12.62 1.09 1.16
C TYR A 33 -13.65 2.11 1.65
N TYR A 34 -13.78 3.23 0.95
CA TYR A 34 -14.82 4.23 1.23
C TYR A 34 -16.23 3.64 1.08
N LEU A 35 -16.45 2.85 0.02
CA LEU A 35 -17.72 2.15 -0.18
C LEU A 35 -17.96 1.12 0.94
N GLY A 36 -16.94 0.39 1.38
CA GLY A 36 -17.03 -0.56 2.50
C GLY A 36 -17.48 0.08 3.81
N TYR A 37 -17.00 1.29 4.12
CA TYR A 37 -17.48 2.06 5.28
C TYR A 37 -18.89 2.63 5.09
N THR A 38 -19.28 2.97 3.86
CA THR A 38 -20.57 3.62 3.56
C THR A 38 -21.73 2.62 3.52
N PHE A 39 -21.48 1.42 3.00
CA PHE A 39 -22.51 0.40 2.77
C PHE A 39 -22.50 -0.74 3.81
N VAL A 40 -21.94 -0.49 4.99
CA VAL A 40 -21.93 -1.49 6.07
C VAL A 40 -23.37 -1.81 6.51
N PRO A 41 -23.78 -3.09 6.57
CA PRO A 41 -25.11 -3.47 7.06
C PRO A 41 -25.33 -3.06 8.51
N SER A 42 -26.60 -2.79 8.87
CA SER A 42 -26.97 -2.50 10.26
C SER A 42 -26.57 -3.67 11.17
N GLY A 43 -25.93 -3.36 12.31
CA GLY A 43 -25.43 -4.35 13.26
C GLY A 43 -24.05 -4.94 12.92
N GLN A 44 -23.39 -4.49 11.84
CA GLN A 44 -22.04 -4.90 11.47
C GLN A 44 -21.07 -3.72 11.46
N ALA A 45 -19.77 -4.02 11.45
CA ALA A 45 -18.70 -3.04 11.34
C ALA A 45 -17.73 -3.45 10.23
N PHE A 46 -17.36 -2.49 9.37
CA PHE A 46 -16.33 -2.72 8.36
C PHE A 46 -14.94 -2.62 9.03
N THR A 47 -14.13 -3.67 8.85
CA THR A 47 -12.83 -3.81 9.50
C THR A 47 -11.74 -2.92 8.90
N GLY A 48 -12.00 -2.29 7.76
CA GLY A 48 -11.02 -1.50 7.01
C GLY A 48 -10.15 -2.33 6.06
N ILE A 49 -10.42 -3.62 5.91
CA ILE A 49 -9.66 -4.55 5.08
C ILE A 49 -10.58 -5.24 4.07
N LEU A 50 -10.16 -5.24 2.80
CA LEU A 50 -10.92 -5.83 1.69
C LEU A 50 -10.32 -7.13 1.16
N MET A 51 -8.99 -7.24 1.15
CA MET A 51 -8.27 -8.37 0.60
C MET A 51 -7.39 -9.01 1.65
N ASN A 52 -7.32 -10.34 1.61
CA ASN A 52 -6.55 -11.17 2.53
C ASN A 52 -6.74 -10.73 4.00
N PRO A 53 -8.01 -10.71 4.48
CA PRO A 53 -8.31 -10.31 5.86
C PRO A 53 -7.63 -11.20 6.89
N GLU A 54 -7.43 -12.48 6.57
CA GLU A 54 -6.74 -13.49 7.39
C GLU A 54 -5.29 -13.10 7.69
N ASP A 55 -4.49 -12.80 6.66
CA ASP A 55 -3.12 -12.33 6.90
C ASP A 55 -3.11 -10.93 7.49
N SER A 56 -4.07 -10.08 7.11
CA SER A 56 -4.13 -8.72 7.63
C SER A 56 -4.23 -8.65 9.15
N GLN A 57 -4.90 -9.63 9.79
CA GLN A 57 -4.96 -9.69 11.25
C GLN A 57 -3.58 -9.83 11.90
N THR A 58 -2.61 -10.49 11.23
CA THR A 58 -1.24 -10.59 11.77
C THR A 58 -0.53 -9.24 11.79
N TYR A 59 -0.85 -8.33 10.88
CA TYR A 59 -0.31 -6.97 10.87
C TYR A 59 -0.95 -6.10 11.95
N PHE A 60 -2.28 -6.18 12.10
CA PHE A 60 -2.97 -5.46 13.18
C PHE A 60 -2.57 -5.96 14.57
N ALA A 61 -2.31 -7.25 14.76
CA ALA A 61 -1.77 -7.77 16.02
C ALA A 61 -0.40 -7.15 16.36
N LYS A 62 0.48 -6.97 15.36
CA LYS A 62 1.78 -6.30 15.53
C LYS A 62 1.60 -4.81 15.85
N MET A 63 0.71 -4.13 15.13
CA MET A 63 0.37 -2.74 15.37
C MET A 63 -0.23 -2.54 16.77
N LEU A 64 -1.07 -3.46 17.24
CA LEU A 64 -1.66 -3.41 18.57
C LEU A 64 -0.58 -3.52 19.65
N GLN A 65 0.35 -4.50 19.53
CA GLN A 65 1.47 -4.60 20.48
C GLN A 65 2.36 -3.36 20.47
N GLY A 66 2.61 -2.77 19.29
CA GLY A 66 3.31 -1.51 19.17
C GLY A 66 2.56 -0.35 19.84
N TYR A 67 1.23 -0.32 19.71
CA TYR A 67 0.38 0.66 20.38
C TYR A 67 0.40 0.49 21.91
N ASP A 68 0.53 -0.75 22.39
CA ASP A 68 0.69 -1.09 23.80
C ASP A 68 2.14 -0.86 24.31
N GLY A 69 3.01 -0.26 23.48
CA GLY A 69 4.35 0.16 23.86
C GLY A 69 5.45 -0.87 23.63
N GLN A 70 5.14 -2.03 23.03
CA GLN A 70 6.14 -3.04 22.71
C GLN A 70 6.98 -2.62 21.50
N TRP A 71 8.25 -3.06 21.48
CA TRP A 71 9.17 -2.87 20.36
C TRP A 71 9.49 -4.19 19.63
N LEU A 72 9.23 -5.30 20.29
CA LEU A 72 9.35 -6.65 19.77
C LEU A 72 7.96 -7.27 19.64
N TYR A 73 7.81 -8.19 18.70
CA TYR A 73 6.55 -8.87 18.46
C TYR A 73 6.55 -10.27 19.09
N THR A 74 5.47 -10.59 19.79
CA THR A 74 5.15 -11.93 20.29
C THR A 74 3.94 -12.44 19.53
N ILE A 75 4.05 -13.59 18.87
CA ILE A 75 2.95 -14.19 18.09
C ILE A 75 1.81 -14.61 19.04
N PRO A 76 0.61 -13.98 18.99
CA PRO A 76 -0.51 -14.32 19.87
C PRO A 76 -1.34 -15.50 19.34
N PHE A 77 -1.02 -15.99 18.14
CA PHE A 77 -1.78 -17.03 17.42
C PHE A 77 -1.18 -18.43 17.57
N THR A 78 -0.27 -18.61 18.52
CA THR A 78 0.28 -19.92 18.90
C THR A 78 0.28 -20.06 20.42
N ALA A 79 0.07 -21.28 20.90
CA ALA A 79 0.18 -21.63 22.32
C ALA A 79 1.62 -22.00 22.72
N GLU A 80 2.52 -22.16 21.75
CA GLU A 80 3.91 -22.47 22.01
C GLU A 80 4.59 -21.28 22.70
N PRO A 81 5.30 -21.49 23.83
CA PRO A 81 6.04 -20.43 24.47
C PRO A 81 7.25 -20.04 23.62
N HIS A 82 7.41 -18.74 23.37
CA HIS A 82 8.54 -18.18 22.65
C HIS A 82 8.86 -16.78 23.15
N GLU A 83 10.09 -16.35 22.91
CA GLU A 83 10.55 -15.01 23.23
C GLU A 83 10.11 -14.00 22.16
N PRO A 84 9.83 -12.73 22.54
CA PRO A 84 9.55 -11.67 21.58
C PRO A 84 10.70 -11.47 20.57
N ALA A 85 10.38 -11.22 19.31
CA ALA A 85 11.39 -11.09 18.25
C ALA A 85 11.15 -9.89 17.31
N LEU A 86 12.18 -9.54 16.52
CA LEU A 86 12.14 -8.49 15.49
C LEU A 86 11.42 -8.97 14.22
N VAL A 87 10.15 -9.36 14.35
CA VAL A 87 9.33 -9.86 13.24
C VAL A 87 8.26 -8.83 12.89
N GLY A 88 8.28 -8.34 11.65
CA GLY A 88 7.33 -7.33 11.18
C GLY A 88 7.44 -6.01 11.94
N VAL A 89 8.67 -5.61 12.30
CA VAL A 89 8.99 -4.39 13.08
C VAL A 89 8.36 -3.14 12.50
N PHE A 90 8.22 -3.06 11.17
CA PHE A 90 7.50 -1.97 10.50
C PHE A 90 6.09 -1.78 11.06
N TYR A 91 5.33 -2.87 11.25
CA TYR A 91 3.97 -2.80 11.78
C TYR A 91 3.94 -2.48 13.28
N VAL A 92 4.90 -3.00 14.06
CA VAL A 92 5.07 -2.60 15.47
C VAL A 92 5.33 -1.09 15.56
N TRP A 93 6.20 -0.56 14.69
CA TRP A 93 6.48 0.86 14.60
C TRP A 93 5.24 1.69 14.20
N LEU A 94 4.41 1.21 13.29
CA LEU A 94 3.12 1.88 12.98
C LEU A 94 2.18 1.90 14.20
N GLY A 95 2.21 0.87 15.04
CA GLY A 95 1.54 0.88 16.35
C GLY A 95 2.01 2.01 17.27
N GLN A 96 3.33 2.21 17.35
CA GLN A 96 3.91 3.33 18.09
C GLN A 96 3.46 4.68 17.52
N VAL A 97 3.38 4.82 16.19
CA VAL A 97 2.84 6.02 15.54
C VAL A 97 1.38 6.26 15.96
N ALA A 98 0.54 5.23 15.95
CA ALA A 98 -0.84 5.34 16.41
C ALA A 98 -0.92 5.80 17.87
N ARG A 99 -0.10 5.23 18.75
CA ARG A 99 0.01 5.62 20.17
C ARG A 99 0.41 7.09 20.35
N LEU A 100 1.41 7.55 19.59
CA LEU A 100 1.94 8.92 19.71
C LEU A 100 1.00 9.98 19.11
N THR A 101 0.23 9.61 18.08
CA THR A 101 -0.66 10.54 17.37
C THR A 101 -2.09 10.52 17.89
N GLY A 102 -2.50 9.47 18.61
CA GLY A 102 -3.89 9.24 19.02
C GLY A 102 -4.81 8.78 17.88
N LEU A 103 -4.26 8.49 16.70
CA LEU A 103 -5.02 7.94 15.58
C LEU A 103 -5.34 6.47 15.80
N SER A 104 -6.45 5.98 15.23
CA SER A 104 -6.77 4.55 15.25
C SER A 104 -5.74 3.74 14.44
N LEU A 105 -5.56 2.47 14.80
CA LEU A 105 -4.67 1.57 14.05
C LEU A 105 -5.04 1.51 12.57
N THR A 106 -6.34 1.45 12.26
CA THR A 106 -6.84 1.41 10.88
C THR A 106 -6.54 2.72 10.13
N ALA A 107 -6.63 3.88 10.78
CA ALA A 107 -6.23 5.14 10.18
C ALA A 107 -4.74 5.17 9.85
N VAL A 108 -3.87 4.76 10.79
CA VAL A 108 -2.42 4.69 10.55
C VAL A 108 -2.08 3.67 9.47
N TRP A 109 -2.77 2.53 9.43
CA TRP A 109 -2.65 1.54 8.37
C TRP A 109 -2.91 2.17 7.00
N HIS A 110 -4.05 2.84 6.82
CA HIS A 110 -4.40 3.48 5.55
C HIS A 110 -3.46 4.64 5.19
N LEU A 111 -3.06 5.47 6.15
CA LEU A 111 -2.08 6.53 5.92
C LEU A 111 -0.73 5.97 5.46
N SER A 112 -0.26 4.88 6.09
CA SER A 112 0.99 4.23 5.69
C SER A 112 0.93 3.73 4.25
N ARG A 113 -0.22 3.21 3.81
CA ARG A 113 -0.45 2.77 2.43
C ARG A 113 -0.45 3.94 1.44
N ILE A 114 -1.11 5.04 1.78
CA ILE A 114 -1.10 6.27 0.95
C ILE A 114 0.34 6.77 0.78
N ILE A 115 1.08 6.88 1.89
CA ILE A 115 2.47 7.35 1.89
C ILE A 115 3.36 6.42 1.05
N ALA A 116 3.26 5.10 1.27
CA ALA A 116 4.00 4.11 0.50
C ALA A 116 3.69 4.20 -1.00
N GLN A 117 2.41 4.35 -1.39
CA GLN A 117 2.01 4.50 -2.78
C GLN A 117 2.60 5.75 -3.44
N ILE A 118 2.61 6.88 -2.72
CA ILE A 118 3.22 8.13 -3.20
C ILE A 118 4.72 7.93 -3.42
N ILE A 119 5.41 7.40 -2.41
CA ILE A 119 6.86 7.18 -2.46
C ILE A 119 7.20 6.25 -3.62
N LEU A 120 6.53 5.11 -3.73
CA LEU A 120 6.80 4.11 -4.76
C LEU A 120 6.55 4.69 -6.15
N SER A 121 5.39 5.29 -6.39
CA SER A 121 5.03 5.81 -7.73
C SER A 121 6.01 6.89 -8.19
N LEU A 122 6.32 7.88 -7.33
CA LEU A 122 7.26 8.94 -7.68
C LEU A 122 8.70 8.43 -7.86
N THR A 123 9.13 7.49 -7.01
CA THR A 123 10.45 6.86 -7.12
C THR A 123 10.57 6.08 -8.42
N THR A 124 9.54 5.31 -8.80
CA THR A 124 9.50 4.60 -10.07
C THR A 124 9.61 5.56 -11.26
N TYR A 125 8.88 6.67 -11.25
CA TYR A 125 8.99 7.67 -12.32
C TYR A 125 10.42 8.24 -12.42
N TRP A 126 11.04 8.61 -11.29
CA TRP A 126 12.41 9.15 -11.28
C TRP A 126 13.46 8.12 -11.66
N PHE A 127 13.28 6.88 -11.23
CA PHE A 127 14.12 5.76 -11.61
C PHE A 127 14.09 5.56 -13.13
N VAL A 128 12.91 5.40 -13.72
CA VAL A 128 12.75 5.27 -15.18
C VAL A 128 13.33 6.49 -15.92
N ALA A 129 13.11 7.69 -15.38
CA ALA A 129 13.63 8.91 -15.98
C ALA A 129 15.16 8.96 -16.04
N ALA A 130 15.86 8.31 -15.10
CA ALA A 130 17.31 8.25 -15.05
C ALA A 130 17.91 7.44 -16.20
N PHE A 131 17.14 6.51 -16.77
CA PHE A 131 17.61 5.60 -17.84
C PHE A 131 17.00 5.89 -19.22
N THR A 132 15.98 6.76 -19.30
CA THR A 132 15.26 7.08 -20.55
C THR A 132 15.60 8.48 -21.07
N LYS A 133 15.84 8.58 -22.38
CA LYS A 133 16.14 9.86 -23.05
C LYS A 133 14.87 10.52 -23.58
N GLU A 134 13.97 9.73 -24.16
CA GLU A 134 12.72 10.22 -24.73
C GLU A 134 11.59 10.27 -23.70
N GLY A 135 10.69 11.25 -23.84
CA GLY A 135 9.55 11.40 -22.94
C GLY A 135 8.51 10.28 -23.09
N SER A 136 8.28 9.83 -24.33
CA SER A 136 7.37 8.72 -24.66
C SER A 136 7.81 7.42 -23.97
N GLU A 137 9.07 7.01 -24.17
CA GLU A 137 9.65 5.81 -23.54
C GLU A 137 9.50 5.84 -22.02
N ARG A 138 9.80 6.99 -21.41
CA ARG A 138 9.64 7.19 -19.96
C ARG A 138 8.22 6.98 -19.49
N TRP A 139 7.26 7.60 -20.18
CA TRP A 139 5.85 7.51 -19.82
C TRP A 139 5.30 6.11 -20.03
N THR A 140 5.64 5.45 -21.13
CA THR A 140 5.26 4.07 -21.38
C THR A 140 5.80 3.15 -20.30
N ALA A 141 7.10 3.22 -19.99
CA ALA A 141 7.70 2.37 -18.96
C ALA A 141 7.12 2.66 -17.56
N TYR A 142 6.88 3.93 -17.20
CA TYR A 142 6.26 4.30 -15.94
C TYR A 142 4.82 3.78 -15.80
N LEU A 143 3.99 3.99 -16.83
CA LEU A 143 2.60 3.55 -16.82
C LEU A 143 2.49 2.02 -16.82
N LEU A 144 3.35 1.32 -17.58
CA LEU A 144 3.43 -0.14 -17.53
C LEU A 144 3.88 -0.63 -16.14
N ALA A 145 4.80 0.05 -15.47
CA ALA A 145 5.20 -0.32 -14.11
C ALA A 145 4.08 -0.12 -13.07
N LEU A 146 3.17 0.83 -13.29
CA LEU A 146 2.04 1.07 -12.38
C LEU A 146 0.80 0.22 -12.67
N PHE A 147 0.55 -0.11 -13.94
CA PHE A 147 -0.71 -0.71 -14.38
C PHE A 147 -0.55 -2.01 -15.16
N GLY A 148 0.68 -2.51 -15.30
CA GLY A 148 1.00 -3.72 -16.09
C GLY A 148 0.97 -5.02 -15.28
N SER A 149 0.47 -4.99 -14.04
CA SER A 149 0.49 -6.13 -13.12
C SER A 149 -0.49 -7.25 -13.47
N GLY A 150 -1.43 -7.04 -14.40
CA GLY A 150 -2.31 -8.08 -14.92
C GLY A 150 -3.79 -7.69 -14.94
N LEU A 151 -4.65 -8.69 -15.17
CA LEU A 151 -6.10 -8.54 -15.21
C LEU A 151 -6.81 -9.55 -14.29
N GLY A 152 -6.09 -10.19 -13.37
CA GLY A 152 -6.64 -11.15 -12.40
C GLY A 152 -7.81 -10.58 -11.59
N TRP A 153 -7.81 -9.28 -11.33
CA TRP A 153 -8.90 -8.57 -10.66
C TRP A 153 -10.25 -8.64 -11.43
N VAL A 154 -10.23 -8.82 -12.76
CA VAL A 154 -11.46 -8.88 -13.57
C VAL A 154 -12.29 -10.12 -13.23
N LEU A 155 -11.66 -11.20 -12.79
CA LEU A 155 -12.36 -12.43 -12.38
C LEU A 155 -13.32 -12.20 -11.21
N PHE A 156 -13.03 -11.23 -10.33
CA PHE A 156 -13.91 -10.84 -9.24
C PHE A 156 -15.23 -10.21 -9.74
N LEU A 157 -15.22 -9.53 -10.90
CA LEU A 157 -16.45 -8.97 -11.49
C LEU A 157 -17.43 -10.08 -11.93
N TRP A 158 -16.91 -11.26 -12.24
CA TRP A 158 -17.71 -12.44 -12.59
C TRP A 158 -18.00 -13.36 -11.40
N GLY A 159 -17.62 -12.97 -10.19
CA GLY A 159 -17.80 -13.80 -9.00
C GLY A 159 -16.96 -15.08 -9.03
N GLN A 160 -15.84 -15.08 -9.76
CA GLN A 160 -14.93 -16.22 -9.93
C GLN A 160 -13.58 -15.92 -9.27
N PRO A 161 -13.45 -15.94 -7.93
CA PRO A 161 -12.22 -15.54 -7.25
C PRO A 161 -11.04 -16.51 -7.46
N TYR A 162 -11.28 -17.65 -8.12
CA TYR A 162 -10.27 -18.66 -8.44
C TYR A 162 -10.25 -18.95 -9.93
N TRP A 163 -9.06 -19.20 -10.47
CA TRP A 163 -8.84 -19.65 -11.83
C TRP A 163 -7.91 -20.85 -11.81
N LEU A 164 -8.32 -21.97 -12.42
CA LEU A 164 -7.55 -23.24 -12.39
C LEU A 164 -7.15 -23.66 -10.97
N ASP A 165 -8.09 -23.55 -10.02
CA ASP A 165 -7.88 -23.84 -8.59
C ASP A 165 -6.81 -22.98 -7.88
N ALA A 166 -6.39 -21.87 -8.50
CA ALA A 166 -5.46 -20.91 -7.93
C ALA A 166 -6.11 -19.53 -7.75
N PHE A 167 -5.72 -18.82 -6.69
CA PHE A 167 -6.03 -17.41 -6.55
C PHE A 167 -5.16 -16.63 -7.55
N PRO A 168 -5.74 -15.78 -8.42
CA PRO A 168 -4.95 -15.01 -9.39
C PRO A 168 -3.98 -14.11 -8.62
N VAL A 169 -2.68 -14.23 -8.88
CA VAL A 169 -1.61 -13.51 -8.14
C VAL A 169 -1.25 -12.18 -8.82
N ASP A 170 -1.78 -11.96 -10.02
CA ASP A 170 -1.56 -10.79 -10.85
C ASP A 170 -2.52 -9.65 -10.45
N PHE A 171 -2.09 -8.85 -9.46
CA PHE A 171 -2.75 -7.62 -8.99
C PHE A 171 -1.89 -6.40 -9.26
#